data_AF-A0A811P7J8-F1
#
_entry.id   AF-A0A811P7J8-F1
#
_cell.length_a   1.000
_cell.length_b   1.000
_cell.length_c   1.000
_cell.angle_alpha   90.00
_cell.angle_beta   90.00
_cell.angle_gamma   90.00
#
_symmetry.space_group_name_H-M   'P 1'
#
loop_
_entity.id
_entity.type
_entity.pdbx_description
1 polymer ?
#
loop_
_entity_poly.entity_id
_entity_poly.type
_entity_poly.pdbx_seq_one_letter_code
_entity_poly.pdbx_strand_id
1 'polypeptide(L)'
;MSSEPRARTPTAAEELVADLASAAAHPTPSKKQLKKDARRAEKAAAAQRQRQQHVHAQAEAKQAEDFLAGNYGDVPAEETQSKAVTDRSWTRVRDLGAAELRDRSVLVLGFVQSTRSFSRMTFLVLR
;
A
#
# COMPACT_ATOMS: atom_id res chain seq x y z
N MET A 1 -15.10 -26.81 -69.16
CA MET A 1 -15.26 -26.65 -67.70
C MET A 1 -14.52 -27.83 -67.07
N SER A 2 -13.42 -27.75 -66.33
CA SER A 2 -12.62 -26.67 -65.75
C SER A 2 -11.28 -27.33 -65.35
N SER A 3 -10.15 -26.72 -65.68
CA SER A 3 -9.18 -26.13 -64.72
C SER A 3 -8.23 -27.12 -64.00
N GLU A 4 -6.96 -27.03 -64.41
CA GLU A 4 -5.68 -27.01 -63.66
C GLU A 4 -5.71 -26.89 -62.11
N PRO A 5 -4.57 -27.01 -61.38
CA PRO A 5 -3.66 -28.15 -61.17
C PRO A 5 -3.55 -28.54 -59.67
N ARG A 6 -2.98 -29.70 -59.37
CA ARG A 6 -2.61 -30.07 -57.98
C ARG A 6 -1.33 -29.34 -57.58
N ALA A 7 -1.44 -28.48 -56.57
CA ALA A 7 -0.36 -27.67 -56.01
C ALA A 7 0.86 -28.53 -55.58
N ARG A 8 2.06 -28.06 -55.94
CA ARG A 8 3.33 -28.56 -55.41
C ARG A 8 3.44 -28.09 -53.96
N THR A 9 3.60 -29.00 -53.02
CA THR A 9 4.03 -28.68 -51.66
C THR A 9 5.47 -28.14 -51.71
N PRO A 10 5.78 -27.00 -51.09
CA PRO A 10 7.16 -26.54 -50.97
C PRO A 10 7.94 -27.51 -50.08
N THR A 11 9.12 -27.87 -50.56
CA THR A 11 10.10 -28.74 -49.91
C THR A 11 10.65 -28.07 -48.66
N ALA A 12 10.94 -28.84 -47.61
CA ALA A 12 11.49 -28.44 -46.30
C ALA A 12 12.83 -27.63 -46.33
N ALA A 13 13.33 -27.29 -47.52
CA ALA A 13 14.47 -26.39 -47.71
C ALA A 13 14.10 -24.90 -47.59
N GLU A 14 12.83 -24.51 -47.77
CA GLU A 14 12.40 -23.09 -47.71
C GLU A 14 12.19 -22.58 -46.27
N GLU A 15 11.83 -23.44 -45.31
CA GLU A 15 11.68 -23.04 -43.90
C GLU A 15 13.02 -22.75 -43.21
N LEU A 16 14.11 -23.41 -43.62
CA LEU A 16 15.45 -23.20 -43.05
C LEU A 16 16.09 -21.88 -43.52
N VAL A 17 15.66 -21.31 -44.65
CA VAL A 17 16.14 -20.01 -45.14
C VAL A 17 15.37 -18.85 -44.49
N ALA A 18 14.11 -19.07 -44.10
CA ALA A 18 13.31 -18.08 -43.37
C ALA A 18 13.77 -17.89 -41.91
N ASP A 19 14.28 -18.94 -41.26
CA ASP A 19 14.76 -18.85 -39.86
C ASP A 19 16.12 -18.14 -39.76
N LEU A 20 17.00 -18.28 -40.77
CA LEU A 20 18.26 -17.53 -40.82
C LEU A 20 18.07 -16.04 -41.16
N ALA A 21 16.99 -15.68 -41.87
CA ALA A 21 16.68 -14.29 -42.20
C ALA A 21 16.06 -13.51 -41.01
N SER A 22 15.47 -14.20 -40.03
CA SER A 22 14.91 -13.57 -38.82
C SER A 22 15.95 -13.32 -37.72
N ALA A 23 17.09 -14.02 -37.75
CA ALA A 23 18.18 -13.84 -36.80
C ALA A 23 19.09 -12.61 -37.07
N ALA A 24 18.89 -11.90 -38.19
CA ALA A 24 19.73 -10.77 -38.60
C ALA A 24 19.19 -9.38 -38.17
N ALA A 25 18.17 -9.32 -37.32
CA ALA A 25 17.53 -8.06 -36.89
C ALA A 25 17.73 -7.71 -35.40
N HIS A 26 18.80 -8.19 -34.77
CA HIS A 26 19.23 -7.66 -33.47
C HIS A 26 20.45 -6.76 -33.65
N PRO A 27 20.32 -5.41 -33.50
CA PRO A 27 21.49 -4.55 -33.43
C PRO A 27 22.29 -4.96 -32.19
N THR A 28 23.51 -5.43 -32.40
CA THR A 28 24.45 -5.74 -31.33
C THR A 28 24.58 -4.51 -30.43
N PRO A 29 24.32 -4.63 -29.10
CA PRO A 29 24.26 -3.46 -28.24
C PRO A 29 25.63 -2.78 -28.21
N SER A 30 25.64 -1.48 -28.52
CA SER A 30 26.84 -0.66 -28.47
C SER A 30 27.41 -0.68 -27.04
N LYS A 31 28.74 -0.66 -26.88
CA LYS A 31 29.44 -0.63 -25.57
C LYS A 31 28.89 0.44 -24.60
N LYS A 32 28.26 1.50 -25.11
CA LYS A 32 27.60 2.55 -24.33
C LYS A 32 26.24 2.14 -23.74
N GLN A 33 25.47 1.26 -24.39
CA GLN A 33 24.20 0.73 -23.89
C GLN A 33 24.43 -0.24 -22.73
N LEU A 34 25.38 -1.17 -22.85
CA LEU A 34 25.78 -2.07 -21.77
C LEU A 34 26.18 -1.33 -20.47
N LYS A 35 26.91 -0.21 -20.59
CA LYS A 35 27.29 0.61 -19.43
C LYS A 35 26.12 1.38 -18.82
N LYS A 36 25.12 1.77 -19.63
CA LYS A 36 23.90 2.44 -19.18
C LYS A 36 22.97 1.45 -18.45
N ASP A 37 22.87 0.22 -18.96
CA ASP A 37 22.05 -0.82 -18.37
C ASP A 37 22.64 -1.35 -17.06
N ALA A 38 23.97 -1.48 -16.98
CA ALA A 38 24.66 -1.78 -15.72
C ALA A 38 24.40 -0.73 -14.62
N ARG A 39 24.47 0.56 -14.96
CA ARG A 39 24.18 1.65 -14.01
C ARG A 39 22.70 1.68 -13.59
N ARG A 40 21.80 1.30 -14.49
CA ARG A 40 20.36 1.22 -14.20
C ARG A 40 20.04 0.04 -13.29
N ALA A 41 20.69 -1.10 -13.49
CA ALA A 41 20.58 -2.28 -12.64
C ALA A 41 21.08 -2.01 -11.22
N GLU A 42 22.22 -1.34 -11.07
CA GLU A 42 22.76 -0.99 -9.75
C GLU A 42 21.83 -0.02 -8.99
N LYS A 43 21.30 1.00 -9.68
CA LYS A 43 20.33 1.94 -9.08
C LYS A 43 19.02 1.25 -8.70
N ALA A 44 18.56 0.29 -9.50
CA ALA A 44 17.38 -0.51 -9.19
C ALA A 44 17.62 -1.41 -7.97
N ALA A 45 18.79 -2.05 -7.87
CA ALA A 45 19.17 -2.86 -6.70
C ALA A 45 19.27 -2.02 -5.43
N ALA A 46 19.85 -0.82 -5.50
CA ALA A 46 19.92 0.11 -4.37
C ALA A 46 18.51 0.57 -3.94
N ALA A 47 17.64 0.91 -4.89
CA ALA A 47 16.25 1.29 -4.60
C ALA A 47 15.45 0.13 -3.99
N GLN A 48 15.70 -1.11 -4.44
CA GLN A 48 15.06 -2.31 -3.89
C GLN A 48 15.54 -2.62 -2.47
N ARG A 49 16.85 -2.47 -2.19
CA ARG A 49 17.38 -2.57 -0.82
C ARG A 49 16.79 -1.51 0.11
N GLN A 50 16.67 -0.27 -0.35
CA GLN A 50 16.01 0.78 0.44
C GLN A 50 14.54 0.46 0.70
N ARG A 51 13.79 -0.01 -0.30
CA ARG A 51 12.39 -0.44 -0.11
C ARG A 51 12.28 -1.60 0.87
N GLN A 52 13.17 -2.59 0.78
CA GLN A 52 13.20 -3.71 1.72
C GLN A 52 13.52 -3.25 3.14
N GLN A 53 14.46 -2.32 3.33
CA GLN A 53 14.75 -1.72 4.64
C GLN A 53 13.56 -0.94 5.20
N HIS A 54 12.85 -0.16 4.38
CA HIS A 54 11.64 0.54 4.81
C HIS A 54 10.49 -0.40 5.19
N VAL A 55 10.31 -1.50 4.43
CA VAL A 55 9.30 -2.52 4.74
C VAL A 55 9.69 -3.28 6.02
N HIS A 56 10.97 -3.62 6.21
CA HIS A 56 11.44 -4.29 7.42
C HIS A 56 11.29 -3.40 8.66
N ALA A 57 11.63 -2.11 8.56
CA ALA A 57 11.44 -1.14 9.65
C ALA A 57 9.95 -0.93 9.99
N GLN A 58 9.05 -0.94 9.00
CA GLN A 58 7.60 -0.91 9.26
C GLN A 58 7.07 -2.23 9.85
N ALA A 59 7.66 -3.37 9.48
CA ALA A 59 7.30 -4.68 10.02
C ALA A 59 7.78 -4.85 11.47
N GLU A 60 8.99 -4.39 11.80
CA GLU A 60 9.51 -4.36 13.17
C GLU A 60 8.70 -3.42 14.06
N ALA A 61 8.27 -2.27 13.55
CA ALA A 61 7.36 -1.37 14.28
C ALA A 61 5.98 -2.00 14.55
N LYS A 62 5.54 -2.97 13.73
CA LYS A 62 4.31 -3.75 13.97
C LYS A 62 4.50 -4.93 14.92
N GLN A 63 5.73 -5.36 15.17
CA GLN A 63 6.05 -6.44 16.11
C GLN A 63 6.31 -5.94 17.53
N ALA A 64 6.44 -4.62 17.72
CA ALA A 64 6.41 -4.03 19.04
C ALA A 64 4.99 -4.18 19.62
N GLU A 65 4.90 -4.89 20.74
CA GLU A 65 3.66 -5.01 21.51
C GLU A 65 3.15 -3.61 21.88
N ASP A 66 1.91 -3.29 21.48
CA ASP A 66 1.33 -1.99 21.77
C ASP A 66 0.74 -1.98 23.19
N PHE A 67 1.49 -1.39 24.12
CA PHE A 67 1.08 -1.21 25.52
C PHE A 67 -0.22 -0.42 25.70
N LEU A 68 -0.67 0.36 24.71
CA LEU A 68 -1.87 1.18 24.78
C LEU A 68 -3.09 0.57 24.07
N ALA A 69 -2.98 -0.66 23.54
CA ALA A 69 -4.05 -1.31 22.78
C ALA A 69 -5.39 -1.41 23.53
N GLY A 70 -5.37 -1.38 24.87
CA GLY A 70 -6.60 -1.37 25.70
C GLY A 70 -7.32 -0.02 25.79
N ASN A 71 -6.73 1.07 25.29
CA ASN A 71 -7.29 2.43 25.40
C ASN A 71 -8.04 2.90 24.16
N TYR A 72 -8.00 2.13 23.06
CA TYR A 72 -8.62 2.49 21.80
C TYR A 72 -9.06 1.22 21.05
N GLY A 73 -9.83 1.42 19.99
CA GLY A 73 -10.31 0.33 19.15
C GLY A 73 -11.82 0.35 18.98
N ASP A 74 -12.29 -0.55 18.13
CA ASP A 74 -13.71 -0.71 17.88
C ASP A 74 -14.36 -1.45 19.05
N VAL A 75 -15.38 -0.85 19.65
CA VAL A 75 -16.17 -1.48 20.71
C VAL A 75 -17.26 -2.34 20.07
N PRO A 76 -17.36 -3.64 20.39
CA PRO A 76 -18.42 -4.50 19.88
C PRO A 76 -19.82 -3.95 20.21
N ALA A 77 -20.77 -4.13 19.29
CA ALA A 77 -22.15 -3.65 19.47
C ALA A 77 -22.81 -4.21 20.75
N GLU A 78 -22.54 -5.47 21.08
CA GLU A 78 -23.01 -6.15 22.30
C GLU A 78 -22.50 -5.49 23.59
N GLU A 79 -21.35 -4.81 23.56
CA GLU A 79 -20.76 -4.11 24.70
C GLU A 79 -21.22 -2.65 24.80
N THR A 80 -21.76 -2.11 23.71
CA THR A 80 -22.32 -0.75 23.68
C THR A 80 -23.66 -0.70 24.42
N GLN A 81 -24.36 -1.83 24.53
CA GLN A 81 -25.60 -1.92 25.30
C GLN A 81 -25.33 -1.86 26.81
N SER A 82 -26.16 -1.12 27.53
CA SER A 82 -26.05 -0.98 28.98
C SER A 82 -26.38 -2.30 29.67
N LYS A 83 -25.36 -3.01 30.15
CA LYS A 83 -25.51 -4.26 30.94
C LYS A 83 -25.72 -3.98 32.43
N ALA A 84 -25.27 -2.83 32.90
CA ALA A 84 -25.41 -2.37 34.28
C ALA A 84 -25.47 -0.83 34.31
N VAL A 85 -26.13 -0.28 35.33
CA VAL A 85 -26.03 1.16 35.62
C VAL A 85 -24.63 1.41 36.17
N THR A 86 -23.87 2.27 35.51
CA THR A 86 -22.54 2.69 35.97
C THR A 86 -22.62 4.14 36.45
N ASP A 87 -21.77 4.51 37.40
CA ASP A 87 -21.68 5.89 37.91
C ASP A 87 -20.99 6.87 36.94
N ARG A 88 -20.79 6.46 35.67
CA ARG A 88 -20.13 7.27 34.65
C ARG A 88 -21.16 8.18 33.97
N SER A 89 -20.80 9.45 33.81
CA SER A 89 -21.63 10.44 33.13
C SER A 89 -21.00 10.91 31.82
N TRP A 90 -21.80 11.01 30.77
CA TRP A 90 -21.40 11.61 29.50
C TRP A 90 -21.50 13.14 29.55
N THR A 91 -20.42 13.81 29.17
CA THR A 91 -20.37 15.26 29.00
C THR A 91 -20.65 15.61 27.55
N ARG A 92 -21.55 16.58 27.31
CA ARG A 92 -21.83 17.07 25.95
C ARG A 92 -20.71 18.01 25.50
N VAL A 93 -20.39 17.96 24.20
CA VAL A 93 -19.33 18.81 23.59
C VAL A 93 -19.53 20.30 23.92
N ARG A 94 -20.77 20.80 23.86
CA ARG A 94 -21.10 22.20 24.16
C ARG A 94 -20.82 22.63 25.61
N ASP A 95 -20.77 21.68 26.54
CA ASP A 95 -20.62 21.95 27.97
C ASP A 95 -19.13 21.92 28.39
N LEU A 96 -18.20 21.52 27.51
CA LEU A 96 -16.75 21.40 27.79
C LEU A 96 -16.06 22.71 28.19
N GLY A 97 -16.65 23.87 27.86
CA GLY A 97 -16.15 25.19 28.26
C GLY A 97 -16.49 25.60 29.69
N ALA A 98 -17.26 24.80 30.43
CA ALA A 98 -17.63 25.10 31.80
C ALA A 98 -16.40 25.11 32.73
N ALA A 99 -16.30 26.13 33.60
CA ALA A 99 -15.18 26.28 34.53
C ALA A 99 -14.97 25.06 35.44
N GLU A 100 -16.06 24.38 35.81
CA GLU A 100 -16.07 23.16 36.65
C GLU A 100 -15.35 21.96 36.02
N LEU A 101 -15.18 21.95 34.69
CA LEU A 101 -14.55 20.85 33.95
C LEU A 101 -13.06 21.07 33.70
N ARG A 102 -12.53 22.24 34.09
CA ARG A 102 -11.11 22.55 33.91
C ARG A 102 -10.25 21.53 34.67
N ASP A 103 -9.20 21.04 34.00
CA ASP A 103 -8.25 20.06 34.54
C ASP A 103 -8.88 18.73 34.99
N ARG A 104 -10.10 18.41 34.54
CA ARG A 104 -10.78 17.14 34.80
C ARG A 104 -10.78 16.21 33.59
N SER A 105 -10.73 14.91 33.85
CA SER A 105 -11.02 13.89 32.84
C SER A 105 -12.52 13.71 32.69
N VAL A 106 -13.00 13.69 31.45
CA VAL A 106 -14.42 13.57 31.12
C VAL A 106 -14.64 12.52 30.04
N LEU A 107 -15.85 11.97 29.96
CA LEU A 107 -16.27 11.10 28.88
C LEU A 107 -17.11 11.91 27.90
N VAL A 108 -16.75 11.86 26.61
CA VAL A 108 -17.47 12.55 25.54
C VAL A 108 -17.84 11.55 24.47
N LEU A 109 -19.12 11.54 24.10
CA LEU A 109 -19.63 10.81 22.95
C LEU A 109 -19.98 11.83 21.87
N GLY A 110 -19.44 11.65 20.67
CA GLY A 110 -19.65 12.58 19.56
C GLY A 110 -19.18 12.00 18.24
N PHE A 111 -19.53 12.68 17.15
CA PHE A 111 -19.09 12.28 15.81
C PHE A 111 -17.78 12.97 15.46
N VAL A 112 -16.81 12.22 14.94
CA VAL A 112 -15.55 12.77 14.45
C VAL A 112 -15.80 13.42 13.09
N GLN A 113 -15.90 14.75 13.06
CA GLN A 113 -16.12 15.53 11.85
C GLN A 113 -14.86 15.63 10.99
N SER A 114 -13.70 15.81 11.62
CA SER A 114 -12.43 15.97 10.93
C SER A 114 -11.28 15.47 11.77
N THR A 115 -10.25 14.95 11.11
CA THR A 115 -9.02 14.47 11.73
C THR A 115 -7.81 15.11 11.06
N ARG A 116 -6.80 15.44 11.87
CA ARG A 116 -5.52 15.93 11.38
C ARG A 116 -4.39 15.33 12.20
N SER A 117 -3.60 14.47 11.60
CA SER A 117 -2.41 13.88 12.21
C SER A 117 -1.15 14.67 11.88
N PHE A 118 -0.28 14.87 12.86
CA PHE A 118 1.04 15.47 12.71
C PHE A 118 2.07 14.75 13.58
N SER A 119 2.96 13.99 12.95
CA SER A 119 4.00 13.20 13.63
C SER A 119 3.42 12.36 14.78
N ARG A 120 3.70 12.70 16.04
CA ARG A 120 3.26 11.99 17.26
C ARG A 120 1.94 12.54 17.86
N MET A 121 1.21 13.37 17.14
CA MET A 121 -0.02 14.03 17.62
C MET A 121 -1.14 13.89 16.61
N THR A 122 -2.38 13.78 17.10
CA THR A 122 -3.59 13.78 16.27
C THR A 122 -4.61 14.74 16.87
N PHE A 123 -5.12 15.63 16.02
CA PHE A 123 -6.20 16.55 16.35
C PHE A 123 -7.52 16.01 15.79
N LEU A 124 -8.57 16.11 16.59
CA LEU A 124 -9.92 15.63 16.29
C LEU A 124 -10.89 16.81 16.45
N VAL A 125 -11.82 16.96 15.50
CA VAL A 125 -12.96 17.86 15.63
C VAL A 125 -14.19 17.00 15.91
N LEU A 126 -14.79 17.18 17.09
CA LEU A 126 -15.99 16.46 17.51
C LEU A 126 -17.24 17.33 17.34
N ARG A 127 -18.31 16.74 16.81
CA ARG A 127 -19.64 17.37 16.65
C ARG A 127 -20.72 16.60 17.39
#